data_AF-A0A1F8NYM1-F1
#
_entry.id   AF-A0A1F8NYM1-F1
#
_cell.length_a   1.000
_cell.length_b   1.000
_cell.length_c   1.000
_cell.angle_alpha   90.00
_cell.angle_beta   90.00
_cell.angle_gamma   90.00
#
_symmetry.space_group_name_H-M   'P 1'
#
loop_
_entity.id
_entity.type
_entity.pdbx_description
1 polymer ?
#
loop_
_entity_poly.entity_id
_entity_poly.type
_entity_poly.pdbx_seq_one_letter_code
_entity_poly.pdbx_strand_id
1 'polypeptide(L)'
;MPSAAELIDCERRFGAHGFEPLDVVSDPEVLGLHESGERGSTFGRNPLAAAVTREALRTIVEGGLTGNAARVGRHFQEQMADFPSRHAADLRGPGPLIGVELRPEAGGARRSCEQKCREGILCKETRANVSRFAPPLTIDRETSDGALPSIRSVLQMH
;
A
#
# COMPACT_ATOMS: atom_id res chain seq x y z
N MET A 1 -17.41 -18.92 -19.60
CA MET A 1 -16.04 -18.37 -19.73
C MET A 1 -15.34 -18.67 -18.42
N PRO A 2 -14.18 -19.35 -18.37
CA PRO A 2 -13.43 -19.40 -17.13
C PRO A 2 -12.87 -17.99 -16.90
N SER A 3 -13.17 -17.41 -15.74
CA SER A 3 -12.88 -16.01 -15.40
C SER A 3 -12.04 -15.96 -14.11
N ALA A 4 -10.80 -15.46 -14.19
CA ALA A 4 -9.86 -15.12 -13.09
C ALA A 4 -9.56 -16.24 -12.05
N ALA A 5 -8.33 -16.72 -11.78
CA ALA A 5 -6.96 -16.27 -12.04
C ALA A 5 -5.98 -17.49 -12.07
N GLU A 6 -4.92 -17.46 -12.90
CA GLU A 6 -3.98 -18.59 -13.04
C GLU A 6 -3.00 -18.78 -11.86
N LEU A 7 -2.69 -17.74 -11.07
CA LEU A 7 -1.85 -17.83 -9.86
C LEU A 7 -1.92 -16.50 -9.10
N ILE A 8 -2.18 -16.51 -7.79
CA ILE A 8 -2.12 -15.32 -6.93
C ILE A 8 -1.06 -15.57 -5.85
N ASP A 9 -0.05 -14.71 -5.84
CA ASP A 9 0.96 -14.66 -4.78
C ASP A 9 0.53 -13.66 -3.70
N CYS A 10 0.38 -14.16 -2.47
CA CYS A 10 -0.24 -13.47 -1.36
C CYS A 10 0.78 -13.08 -0.29
N GLU A 11 1.81 -12.30 -0.65
CA GLU A 11 2.86 -11.90 0.31
C GLU A 11 2.55 -10.61 1.11
N ARG A 12 3.26 -10.42 2.22
CA ARG A 12 3.39 -9.21 3.05
C ARG A 12 2.19 -8.67 3.83
N ARG A 13 0.94 -8.89 3.41
CA ARG A 13 -0.21 -8.15 3.99
C ARG A 13 -1.30 -8.97 4.65
N PHE A 14 -1.29 -10.30 4.49
CA PHE A 14 -2.22 -11.18 5.20
C PHE A 14 -1.72 -11.54 6.60
N GLY A 15 -0.40 -11.64 6.78
CA GLY A 15 0.23 -11.73 8.08
C GLY A 15 0.26 -10.36 8.73
N ALA A 16 -0.36 -10.20 9.90
CA ALA A 16 -0.29 -8.98 10.70
C ALA A 16 1.17 -8.58 11.01
N HIS A 17 1.78 -7.80 10.11
CA HIS A 17 3.13 -7.25 10.18
C HIS A 17 4.17 -8.22 10.80
N GLY A 18 4.51 -9.30 10.09
CA GLY A 18 5.62 -10.21 10.46
C GLY A 18 5.26 -11.69 10.63
N PHE A 19 3.98 -12.05 10.62
CA PHE A 19 3.52 -13.44 10.66
C PHE A 19 3.04 -13.90 9.28
N GLU A 20 3.96 -14.04 8.35
CA GLU A 20 3.62 -14.36 6.96
C GLU A 20 3.46 -15.88 6.77
N PRO A 21 2.26 -16.37 6.41
CA PRO A 21 2.21 -17.60 5.66
C PRO A 21 2.67 -17.26 4.23
N LEU A 22 3.82 -17.82 3.84
CA LEU A 22 4.16 -17.97 2.43
C LEU A 22 3.08 -18.83 1.80
N ASP A 23 2.12 -18.24 1.08
CA ASP A 23 1.05 -18.98 0.44
C ASP A 23 0.70 -18.42 -0.95
N VAL A 24 0.65 -19.36 -1.89
CA VAL A 24 0.20 -19.16 -3.26
C VAL A 24 -1.19 -19.76 -3.37
N VAL A 25 -2.13 -19.02 -3.96
CA VAL A 25 -3.49 -19.50 -4.26
C VAL A 25 -3.62 -19.64 -5.76
N SER A 26 -4.07 -20.80 -6.23
CA SER A 26 -4.24 -21.07 -7.66
C SER A 26 -5.24 -22.22 -7.87
N ASP A 27 -5.64 -22.43 -9.12
CA ASP A 27 -6.51 -23.53 -9.50
C ASP A 27 -5.87 -24.90 -9.17
N PRO A 28 -6.69 -25.92 -8.82
CA PRO A 28 -6.17 -27.24 -8.47
C PRO A 28 -5.28 -27.87 -9.55
N GLU A 29 -5.58 -27.62 -10.83
CA GLU A 29 -4.80 -28.11 -11.97
C GLU A 29 -3.37 -27.55 -11.99
N VAL A 30 -3.20 -26.28 -11.59
CA VAL A 30 -1.90 -25.60 -11.52
C VAL A 30 -1.15 -25.97 -10.24
N LEU A 31 -1.85 -26.06 -9.09
CA LEU A 31 -1.23 -26.50 -7.85
C LEU A 31 -0.78 -27.97 -7.92
N GLY A 32 -1.55 -28.81 -8.61
CA GLY A 32 -1.28 -30.23 -8.82
C GLY A 32 -0.08 -30.56 -9.72
N LEU A 33 0.53 -29.54 -10.35
CA LEU A 33 1.80 -29.71 -11.08
C LEU A 33 3.00 -29.96 -10.16
N HIS A 34 2.88 -29.65 -8.87
CA HIS A 34 3.95 -29.85 -7.90
C HIS A 34 3.79 -31.17 -7.16
N GLU A 35 4.85 -31.96 -7.08
CA GLU A 35 4.89 -33.19 -6.29
C GLU A 35 5.31 -32.94 -4.84
N SER A 36 5.04 -33.93 -3.99
CA SER A 36 5.45 -33.90 -2.59
C SER A 36 6.97 -33.80 -2.46
N GLY A 37 7.44 -32.72 -1.83
CA GLY A 37 8.87 -32.47 -1.61
C GLY A 37 9.48 -31.40 -2.52
N GLU A 38 8.79 -30.96 -3.56
CA GLU A 38 9.29 -29.95 -4.50
C GLU A 38 9.17 -28.51 -3.97
N ARG A 39 8.19 -28.27 -3.09
CA ARG A 39 7.99 -27.00 -2.40
C ARG A 39 7.81 -27.23 -0.91
N GLY A 40 8.76 -26.75 -0.12
CA GLY A 40 8.72 -26.83 1.33
C GLY A 40 9.38 -25.62 1.97
N SER A 41 8.92 -25.27 3.17
CA SER A 41 9.56 -24.24 4.00
C SER A 41 9.43 -24.67 5.46
N THR A 42 10.52 -24.60 6.22
CA THR A 42 10.56 -25.01 7.63
C THR A 42 9.60 -24.19 8.50
N PHE A 43 9.41 -22.91 8.17
CA PHE A 43 8.52 -22.00 8.91
C PHE A 43 7.26 -21.64 8.11
N GLY A 44 7.17 -22.04 6.84
CA GLY A 44 5.99 -21.83 6.02
C GLY A 44 4.81 -22.64 6.56
N ARG A 45 3.59 -22.09 6.45
CA ARG A 45 2.34 -22.78 6.79
C ARG A 45 2.27 -23.30 8.23
N ASN A 46 3.00 -22.66 9.16
CA ASN A 46 2.94 -23.05 10.57
C ASN A 46 1.57 -22.69 11.19
N PRO A 47 1.08 -23.45 12.19
CA PRO A 47 -0.26 -23.24 12.76
C PRO A 47 -0.48 -21.85 13.36
N LEU A 48 0.57 -21.21 13.90
CA LEU A 48 0.48 -19.87 14.45
C LEU A 48 0.24 -18.82 13.35
N ALA A 49 1.01 -18.88 12.27
CA ALA A 49 0.84 -17.99 11.12
C ALA A 49 -0.55 -18.17 10.48
N ALA A 50 -1.04 -19.41 10.40
CA ALA A 50 -2.39 -19.69 9.90
C ALA A 50 -3.49 -19.06 10.78
N ALA A 51 -3.36 -19.17 12.11
CA ALA A 51 -4.31 -18.58 13.05
C ALA A 51 -4.31 -17.04 12.99
N VAL A 52 -3.13 -16.42 13.00
CA VAL A 52 -2.98 -14.95 12.89
C VAL A 52 -3.53 -14.44 11.56
N THR A 53 -3.22 -15.12 10.46
CA THR A 53 -3.68 -14.71 9.12
C THR A 53 -5.18 -14.80 8.98
N ARG A 54 -5.80 -15.87 9.50
CA ARG A 54 -7.25 -16.01 9.51
C ARG A 54 -7.90 -14.83 10.25
N GLU A 55 -7.35 -14.43 11.39
CA GLU A 55 -7.88 -13.31 12.17
C GLU A 55 -7.66 -11.96 11.49
N ALA A 56 -6.50 -11.74 10.88
CA ALA A 56 -6.22 -10.52 10.12
C ALA A 56 -7.16 -10.37 8.91
N LEU A 57 -7.38 -11.45 8.16
CA LEU A 57 -8.36 -11.51 7.07
C LEU A 57 -9.76 -11.18 7.57
N ARG A 58 -10.19 -11.80 8.67
CA ARG A 58 -11.48 -11.54 9.28
C ARG A 58 -11.63 -10.07 9.66
N THR A 59 -10.63 -9.49 10.30
CA THR A 59 -10.60 -8.07 10.67
C THR A 59 -10.72 -7.15 9.46
N ILE A 60 -10.03 -7.46 8.36
CA ILE A 60 -10.09 -6.67 7.13
C ILE A 60 -11.50 -6.71 6.52
N VAL A 61 -12.12 -7.88 6.46
CA VAL A 61 -13.44 -8.08 5.85
C VAL A 61 -14.56 -7.54 6.73
N GLU A 62 -14.66 -8.02 7.98
CA GLU A 62 -15.73 -7.64 8.92
C GLU A 62 -15.61 -6.16 9.34
N GLY A 63 -14.38 -5.65 9.45
CA GLY A 63 -14.13 -4.23 9.74
C GLY A 63 -14.33 -3.29 8.55
N GLY A 64 -14.64 -3.81 7.35
CA GLY A 64 -14.87 -2.99 6.16
C GLY A 64 -13.65 -2.14 5.76
N LEU A 65 -12.43 -2.59 6.08
CA LEU A 65 -11.22 -1.78 5.98
C LEU A 65 -10.85 -1.42 4.54
N THR A 66 -11.17 -2.29 3.58
CA THR A 66 -10.98 -2.01 2.15
C THR A 66 -11.89 -0.86 1.67
N GLY A 67 -13.12 -0.82 2.15
CA GLY A 67 -14.07 0.26 1.87
C GLY A 67 -13.62 1.58 2.50
N ASN A 68 -13.14 1.54 3.75
CA ASN A 68 -12.55 2.70 4.41
C ASN A 68 -11.36 3.27 3.63
N ALA A 69 -10.41 2.39 3.29
CA ALA A 69 -9.23 2.70 2.50
C ALA A 69 -9.59 3.34 1.14
N ALA A 70 -10.57 2.81 0.42
CA ALA A 70 -11.04 3.38 -0.84
C ALA A 70 -11.64 4.78 -0.66
N ARG A 71 -12.48 4.96 0.37
CA ARG A 71 -13.15 6.23 0.67
C ARG A 71 -12.16 7.32 1.09
N VAL A 72 -11.28 7.04 2.06
CA VAL A 72 -10.28 8.00 2.55
C VAL A 72 -9.22 8.28 1.50
N GLY A 73 -8.78 7.24 0.77
CA GLY A 73 -7.86 7.39 -0.35
C GLY A 73 -8.42 8.32 -1.43
N ARG A 74 -9.65 8.11 -1.89
CA ARG A 74 -10.30 9.00 -2.87
C ARG A 74 -10.39 10.44 -2.37
N HIS A 75 -10.83 10.64 -1.12
CA HIS A 75 -10.88 11.97 -0.51
C HIS A 75 -9.51 12.65 -0.50
N PHE A 76 -8.44 11.94 -0.12
CA PHE A 76 -7.08 12.48 -0.17
C PHE A 76 -6.66 12.88 -1.60
N GLN A 77 -6.97 12.06 -2.60
CA GLN A 77 -6.67 12.37 -4.01
C GLN A 77 -7.41 13.62 -4.49
N GLU A 78 -8.70 13.74 -4.19
CA GLU A 78 -9.53 14.91 -4.50
C GLU A 78 -8.94 16.18 -3.87
N GLN A 79 -8.61 16.11 -2.57
CA GLN A 79 -7.99 17.24 -1.88
C GLN A 79 -6.63 17.62 -2.47
N MET A 80 -5.82 16.66 -2.90
CA MET A 80 -4.54 16.95 -3.53
C MET A 80 -4.71 17.53 -4.95
N ALA A 81 -5.74 17.12 -5.68
CA ALA A 81 -6.07 17.65 -7.01
C ALA A 81 -6.53 19.11 -6.95
N ASP A 82 -7.24 19.52 -5.90
CA ASP A 82 -7.62 20.91 -5.63
C ASP A 82 -6.43 21.83 -5.32
N PHE A 83 -5.23 21.25 -5.21
CA PHE A 83 -3.99 21.98 -4.94
C PHE A 83 -2.95 21.74 -6.05
N PRO A 84 -3.08 22.44 -7.19
CA PRO A 84 -2.09 22.33 -8.25
C PRO A 84 -0.74 22.87 -7.78
N SER A 85 0.30 22.03 -7.83
CA SER A 85 1.67 22.41 -7.54
C SER A 85 2.51 22.40 -8.82
N ARG A 86 3.43 23.36 -8.96
CA ARG A 86 4.44 23.34 -10.02
C ARG A 86 5.37 22.11 -9.94
N HIS A 87 5.46 21.48 -8.78
CA HIS A 87 6.36 20.34 -8.53
C HIS A 87 5.69 18.99 -8.65
N ALA A 88 4.35 18.93 -8.64
CA ALA A 88 3.61 17.70 -8.86
C ALA A 88 3.28 17.58 -10.36
N ALA A 89 3.69 16.47 -10.97
CA ALA A 89 3.38 16.14 -12.35
C ALA A 89 2.05 15.38 -12.46
N ASP A 90 1.89 14.38 -11.59
CA ASP A 90 0.79 13.42 -11.62
C ASP A 90 0.54 12.85 -10.22
N LEU A 91 -0.70 12.42 -9.96
CA LEU A 91 -1.11 11.77 -8.74
C LEU A 91 -1.95 10.54 -9.09
N ARG A 92 -1.47 9.36 -8.70
CA ARG A 92 -2.06 8.09 -9.14
C ARG A 92 -2.05 7.01 -8.06
N GLY A 93 -2.94 6.04 -8.22
CA GLY A 93 -2.94 4.79 -7.46
C GLY A 93 -4.31 4.45 -6.86
N PRO A 94 -4.54 3.18 -6.49
CA PRO A 94 -5.82 2.73 -5.96
C PRO A 94 -5.95 3.00 -4.45
N GLY A 95 -7.09 3.57 -4.04
CA GLY A 95 -7.42 3.79 -2.64
C GLY A 95 -6.31 4.58 -1.91
N PRO A 96 -5.80 4.09 -0.76
CA PRO A 96 -4.80 4.82 0.02
C PRO A 96 -3.37 4.62 -0.50
N LEU A 97 -3.14 3.74 -1.49
CA LEU A 97 -1.82 3.54 -2.08
C LEU A 97 -1.60 4.59 -3.18
N ILE A 98 -0.98 5.70 -2.82
CA ILE A 98 -0.91 6.90 -3.65
C ILE A 98 0.54 7.22 -3.99
N GLY A 99 0.81 7.41 -5.28
CA GLY A 99 2.08 7.92 -5.80
C GLY A 99 1.90 9.34 -6.30
N VAL A 100 2.72 10.26 -5.79
CA VAL A 100 2.85 11.62 -6.32
C VAL A 100 4.12 11.67 -7.15
N GLU A 101 3.96 11.81 -8.46
CA GLU A 101 5.07 12.01 -9.38
C GLU A 101 5.54 13.46 -9.33
N LEU A 102 6.82 13.65 -9.11
CA LEU A 102 7.45 14.95 -9.00
C LEU A 102 8.12 15.33 -10.31
N ARG A 103 8.01 16.61 -10.67
CA ARG A 103 8.76 17.19 -11.79
C ARG A 103 10.24 17.38 -11.40
N PRO A 104 11.16 17.47 -12.38
CA PRO A 104 12.60 17.66 -12.10
C PRO A 104 12.91 18.85 -11.19
N GLU A 105 12.13 19.93 -11.29
CA GLU A 105 12.28 21.16 -10.51
C GLU A 105 12.09 20.92 -9.00
N ALA A 106 11.39 19.86 -8.62
CA ALA A 106 11.19 19.47 -7.21
C ALA A 106 12.46 18.97 -6.51
N GLY A 107 13.57 18.76 -7.25
CA GLY A 107 14.84 18.31 -6.68
C GLY A 107 14.86 16.83 -6.26
N GLY A 108 13.93 16.03 -6.81
CA GLY A 108 13.86 14.58 -6.61
C GLY A 108 13.02 14.12 -5.41
N ALA A 109 12.51 12.89 -5.49
CA ALA A 109 11.58 12.36 -4.50
C ALA A 109 12.20 12.08 -3.14
N ARG A 110 13.49 11.71 -3.07
CA ARG A 110 14.19 11.47 -1.80
C ARG A 110 14.18 12.71 -0.91
N ARG A 111 14.61 13.85 -1.45
CA ARG A 111 14.59 15.13 -0.73
C ARG A 111 13.18 15.47 -0.25
N SER A 112 12.19 15.32 -1.12
CA SER A 112 10.78 15.56 -0.80
C SER A 112 10.29 14.68 0.36
N CYS A 113 10.68 13.40 0.39
CA CYS A 113 10.35 12.48 1.48
C CYS A 113 11.09 12.83 2.77
N GLU A 114 12.37 13.21 2.71
CA GLU A 114 13.15 13.65 3.87
C GLU A 114 12.56 14.93 4.48
N GLN A 115 12.10 15.88 3.66
CA GLN A 115 11.45 17.08 4.16
C GLN A 115 10.09 16.77 4.81
N LYS A 116 9.27 15.91 4.18
CA LYS A 116 8.02 15.42 4.78
C LYS A 116 8.26 14.72 6.11
N CYS A 117 9.35 13.96 6.23
CA CYS A 117 9.74 13.30 7.48
C CYS A 117 10.01 14.32 8.60
N ARG A 118 10.63 15.47 8.30
CA ARG A 118 10.83 16.56 9.28
C ARG A 118 9.50 17.19 9.72
N GLU A 119 8.49 17.13 8.87
CA GLU A 119 7.12 17.57 9.16
C GLU A 119 6.24 16.46 9.75
N GLY A 120 6.83 15.33 10.15
CA GLY A 120 6.13 14.22 10.81
C GLY A 120 5.47 13.21 9.86
N ILE A 121 5.70 13.32 8.55
CA ILE A 121 5.07 12.46 7.53
C ILE A 121 6.08 11.49 6.95
N LEU A 122 5.88 10.20 7.27
CA LEU A 122 6.67 9.12 6.69
C LEU A 122 6.09 8.71 5.34
N CYS A 123 6.90 8.86 4.30
CA CYS A 123 6.62 8.36 2.96
C CYS A 123 7.94 7.86 2.35
N LYS A 124 7.82 7.01 1.32
CA LYS A 124 8.99 6.40 0.69
C LYS A 124 9.04 6.78 -0.77
N GLU A 125 10.20 7.17 -1.24
CA GLU A 125 10.45 7.36 -2.66
C GLU A 125 10.45 6.01 -3.39
N THR A 126 9.87 5.99 -4.57
CA THR A 126 10.03 4.89 -5.53
C THR A 126 10.60 5.46 -6.81
N ARG A 127 11.60 4.78 -7.38
CA ARG A 127 12.45 5.37 -8.43
C ARG A 127 13.06 6.71 -7.94
N ALA A 128 13.43 7.60 -8.87
CA ALA A 128 14.02 8.89 -8.53
C ALA A 128 12.99 10.00 -8.24
N ASN A 129 11.74 9.86 -8.73
CA ASN A 129 10.80 10.99 -8.84
C ASN A 129 9.40 10.74 -8.27
N VAL A 130 9.09 9.60 -7.65
CA VAL A 130 7.74 9.35 -7.08
C VAL A 130 7.79 9.28 -5.55
N SER A 131 7.03 10.12 -4.87
CA SER A 131 6.76 9.99 -3.43
C SER A 131 5.55 9.07 -3.23
N ARG A 132 5.74 7.94 -2.54
CA ARG A 132 4.69 6.95 -2.28
C ARG A 132 4.16 7.04 -0.85
N PHE A 133 2.86 7.22 -0.74
CA PHE A 133 2.07 7.15 0.48
C PHE A 133 1.35 5.80 0.53
N ALA A 134 1.45 5.11 1.65
CA ALA A 134 0.82 3.82 1.88
C ALA A 134 0.40 3.71 3.36
N PRO A 135 -0.55 4.55 3.81
CA PRO A 135 -1.03 4.50 5.18
C PRO A 135 -1.78 3.17 5.46
N PRO A 136 -1.98 2.82 6.74
CA PRO A 136 -2.75 1.63 7.10
C PRO A 136 -4.20 1.74 6.61
N LEU A 137 -4.86 0.60 6.37
CA LEU A 137 -6.26 0.57 5.93
C LEU A 137 -7.24 1.16 6.95
N THR A 138 -6.80 1.27 8.21
CA THR A 138 -7.53 1.86 9.33
C THR A 138 -7.42 3.39 9.40
N ILE A 139 -6.67 4.04 8.50
CA ILE A 139 -6.52 5.51 8.51
C ILE A 139 -7.89 6.19 8.45
N ASP A 140 -8.10 7.17 9.32
CA ASP A 140 -9.31 7.98 9.34
C ASP A 140 -9.13 9.29 8.54
N ARG A 141 -10.26 9.98 8.34
CA ARG A 141 -10.28 11.22 7.57
C ARG A 141 -9.55 12.35 8.29
N GLU A 142 -9.62 12.41 9.61
CA GLU A 142 -8.97 13.45 10.41
C GLU A 142 -7.44 13.38 10.29
N THR A 143 -6.87 12.19 10.42
CA THR A 143 -5.45 11.93 10.23
C THR A 143 -5.02 12.24 8.80
N SER A 144 -5.84 11.84 7.81
CA SER A 144 -5.60 12.18 6.40
C SER A 144 -5.61 13.68 6.16
N ASP A 145 -6.58 14.41 6.73
CA ASP A 145 -6.74 15.85 6.59
C ASP A 145 -5.61 16.61 7.29
N GLY A 146 -5.19 16.16 8.48
CA GLY A 146 -4.08 16.73 9.22
C GLY A 146 -2.73 16.62 8.50
N ALA A 147 -2.57 15.61 7.64
CA ALA A 147 -1.34 15.43 6.86
C ALA A 147 -1.27 16.33 5.60
N LEU A 148 -2.41 16.75 5.05
CA LEU A 148 -2.46 17.52 3.80
C LEU A 148 -1.69 18.84 3.84
N PRO A 149 -1.78 19.70 4.87
CA PRO A 149 -1.06 20.97 4.92
C PRO A 149 0.46 20.80 4.79
N SER A 150 1.04 19.86 5.53
CA SER A 150 2.47 19.55 5.48
C SER A 150 2.88 19.02 4.10
N ILE A 151 2.13 18.07 3.54
CA ILE A 151 2.41 17.52 2.19
C ILE A 151 2.39 18.64 1.14
N ARG A 152 1.38 19.51 1.18
CA ARG A 152 1.22 20.65 0.28
C ARG A 152 2.35 21.67 0.43
N SER A 153 2.73 21.99 1.68
CA SER A 153 3.85 22.88 2.01
C SER A 153 5.16 22.40 1.38
N VAL A 154 5.52 21.12 1.57
CA VAL A 154 6.73 20.54 0.95
C VAL A 154 6.66 20.53 -0.57
N LEU A 155 5.47 20.40 -1.16
CA LEU A 155 5.31 20.47 -2.61
C LEU A 155 5.34 21.91 -3.15
N GLN A 156 5.27 22.94 -2.32
CA GLN A 156 5.38 24.34 -2.72
C GLN A 156 6.75 24.95 -2.45
N MET A 157 7.43 24.49 -1.41
CA MET A 157 8.84 24.78 -1.20
C MET A 157 9.61 24.24 -2.40
N HIS A 158 9.99 25.11 -3.34
CA HIS A 158 11.12 25.05 -4.29
C HIS A 158 10.93 26.05 -5.42
#